data_AF-A0A8J2RT68-F1
#
_entry.id   AF-A0A8J2RT68-F1
#
_cell.length_a   1.000
_cell.length_b   1.000
_cell.length_c   1.000
_cell.angle_alpha   90.00
_cell.angle_beta   90.00
_cell.angle_gamma   90.00
#
_symmetry.space_group_name_H-M   'P 1'
#
loop_
_entity.id
_entity.type
_entity.pdbx_description
1 polymer ?
#
loop_
_entity_poly.entity_id
_entity_poly.type
_entity_poly.pdbx_seq_one_letter_code
_entity_poly.pdbx_strand_id
1 'polypeptide(L)'
;MSGKYLGSYVTVDCGELSGCYQGQVSNVDTLKQTLTLKDVWKNGLKSSIDEVTLLAKDILSLAIIPSPKDEKTVNRAEVEHLESHRIKNKTSARDSPRKFDGYGSSSQPAPPDTPSKLNKLKGRVGKDDVCFGTDVNMEKDFDFETNLALFDKKTVMGEIQSGKQQGPPLGPGARTVSNFRHDENVLETLPPTYRQIHLPSPSIKEFLTDTGLVVPSASAELRKSMQDSMEKLGISVERRSESIARAVAEVALHFVGGPHRLTPKNSHQKPVVVVLCGNHPEAAGAVCAARHLATLGVQTVVYLQTLTVSHYLKKEIELYKLTGQSVINNEKHLPSVSVDLIVASLLPPTWEGGDEISKMKGIIEWANKQRAPTMAIDQPPSAIINATPWLDVKCTLSADLPLAYGDRDGKLYLYSLSTPRKIFQSLGIEYDSPFGSKFVITLHESC
;
A
#
# COMPACT_ATOMS: atom_id res chain seq x y z
N MET A 1 -54.04 -22.05 -13.02
CA MET A 1 -52.71 -22.47 -12.52
C MET A 1 -51.93 -21.34 -11.79
N SER A 2 -52.46 -20.12 -11.67
CA SER A 2 -51.77 -18.95 -11.07
C SER A 2 -51.64 -18.96 -9.53
N GLY A 3 -52.51 -19.69 -8.83
CA GLY A 3 -52.51 -19.70 -7.35
C GLY A 3 -51.37 -20.50 -6.69
N LYS A 4 -50.56 -21.24 -7.45
CA LYS A 4 -49.53 -22.15 -6.90
C LYS A 4 -48.30 -21.41 -6.34
N TYR A 5 -48.08 -20.16 -6.75
CA TYR A 5 -46.88 -19.40 -6.42
C TYR A 5 -47.12 -18.24 -5.45
N LEU A 6 -48.39 -18.00 -5.07
CA LEU A 6 -48.73 -16.99 -4.06
C LEU A 6 -48.08 -17.37 -2.72
N GLY A 7 -47.39 -16.41 -2.10
CA GLY A 7 -46.69 -16.61 -0.84
C GLY A 7 -45.29 -17.23 -0.94
N SER A 8 -44.85 -17.64 -2.14
CA SER A 8 -43.47 -18.11 -2.35
C SER A 8 -42.49 -16.93 -2.30
N TYR A 9 -41.30 -17.15 -1.75
CA TYR A 9 -40.21 -16.19 -1.89
C TYR A 9 -39.50 -16.42 -3.22
N VAL A 10 -39.24 -15.36 -3.95
CA VAL A 10 -38.60 -15.44 -5.28
C VAL A 10 -37.46 -14.44 -5.38
N THR A 11 -36.46 -14.80 -6.16
CA THR A 11 -35.47 -13.88 -6.74
C THR A 11 -35.84 -13.68 -8.21
N VAL A 12 -35.98 -12.43 -8.62
CA VAL A 12 -36.39 -12.00 -9.96
C VAL A 12 -35.30 -11.10 -10.51
N ASP A 13 -34.64 -11.54 -11.58
CA ASP A 13 -33.66 -10.72 -12.29
C ASP A 13 -34.35 -9.97 -13.42
N CYS A 14 -34.27 -8.64 -13.39
CA CYS A 14 -34.82 -7.75 -14.42
C CYS A 14 -33.72 -7.10 -15.29
N GLY A 15 -32.48 -7.61 -15.25
CA GLY A 15 -31.37 -7.16 -16.08
C GLY A 15 -30.62 -5.95 -15.54
N GLU A 16 -29.60 -5.51 -16.28
CA GLU A 16 -28.60 -4.52 -15.82
C GLU A 16 -29.17 -3.15 -15.44
N LEU A 17 -30.28 -2.73 -16.07
CA LEU A 17 -30.91 -1.42 -15.83
C LEU A 17 -31.88 -1.44 -14.65
N SER A 18 -32.62 -2.53 -14.46
CA SER A 18 -33.67 -2.64 -13.44
C SER A 18 -33.21 -3.33 -12.16
N GLY A 19 -32.16 -4.15 -12.24
CA GLY A 19 -31.55 -4.87 -11.13
C GLY A 19 -32.28 -6.15 -10.75
N CYS A 20 -31.82 -6.79 -9.67
CA CYS A 20 -32.42 -7.99 -9.10
C CYS A 20 -33.33 -7.64 -7.92
N TYR A 21 -34.53 -8.22 -7.90
CA TYR A 21 -35.52 -8.08 -6.83
C TYR A 21 -35.68 -9.41 -6.10
N GLN A 22 -35.79 -9.36 -4.77
CA GLN A 22 -36.15 -10.53 -3.96
C GLN A 22 -37.33 -10.18 -3.07
N GLY A 23 -38.29 -11.07 -2.93
CA GLY A 23 -39.46 -10.79 -2.10
C GLY A 23 -40.48 -11.92 -2.13
N GLN A 24 -41.53 -11.77 -1.35
CA GLN A 24 -42.63 -12.73 -1.33
C GLN A 24 -43.66 -12.36 -2.40
N VAL A 25 -44.10 -13.33 -3.20
CA VAL A 25 -45.14 -13.11 -4.22
C VAL A 25 -46.47 -12.81 -3.53
N SER A 26 -47.00 -11.60 -3.71
CA SER A 26 -48.32 -11.20 -3.22
C SER A 26 -49.43 -11.40 -4.25
N ASN A 27 -49.13 -11.20 -5.53
CA ASN A 27 -50.11 -11.32 -6.61
C ASN A 27 -49.44 -11.75 -7.92
N VAL A 28 -50.16 -12.54 -8.72
CA VAL A 28 -49.80 -12.93 -10.09
C VAL A 28 -51.01 -12.70 -10.97
N ASP A 29 -50.97 -11.64 -11.78
CA ASP A 29 -52.03 -11.34 -12.74
C ASP A 29 -51.66 -11.87 -14.11
N THR A 30 -52.33 -12.94 -14.54
CA THR A 30 -52.10 -13.59 -15.84
C THR A 30 -52.70 -12.81 -17.01
N LEU A 31 -53.67 -11.94 -16.78
CA LEU A 31 -54.27 -11.11 -17.84
C LEU A 31 -53.38 -9.90 -18.14
N LYS A 32 -52.86 -9.26 -17.09
CA LYS A 32 -51.96 -8.10 -17.21
C LYS A 32 -50.48 -8.48 -17.33
N GLN A 33 -50.15 -9.75 -17.18
CA GLN A 33 -48.78 -10.27 -17.20
C GLN A 33 -47.90 -9.53 -16.18
N THR A 34 -48.37 -9.44 -14.93
CA THR A 34 -47.65 -8.78 -13.83
C THR A 34 -47.45 -9.67 -12.62
N LEU A 35 -46.31 -9.49 -11.95
CA LEU A 35 -45.92 -10.15 -10.71
C LEU A 35 -45.72 -9.09 -9.62
N THR A 36 -46.48 -9.16 -8.54
CA THR A 36 -46.32 -8.26 -7.40
C THR A 36 -45.59 -8.96 -6.26
N LEU A 37 -44.57 -8.29 -5.72
CA LEU A 37 -43.75 -8.72 -4.61
C LEU A 37 -43.98 -7.80 -3.40
N LYS A 38 -44.00 -8.39 -2.21
CA LYS A 38 -44.03 -7.72 -0.90
C LYS A 38 -42.77 -8.06 -0.10
N ASP A 39 -42.41 -7.23 0.88
CA ASP A 39 -41.14 -7.31 1.63
C ASP A 39 -39.90 -7.34 0.71
N VAL A 40 -39.85 -6.37 -0.21
CA VAL A 40 -38.93 -6.39 -1.34
C VAL A 40 -37.51 -5.96 -0.97
N TRP A 41 -36.53 -6.69 -1.47
CA TRP A 41 -35.13 -6.34 -1.48
C TRP A 41 -34.70 -6.06 -2.91
N LYS A 42 -34.03 -4.93 -3.15
CA LYS A 42 -33.47 -4.58 -4.45
C LYS A 42 -31.95 -4.60 -4.34
N ASN A 43 -31.28 -5.40 -5.18
CA ASN A 43 -29.82 -5.54 -5.19
C ASN A 43 -29.21 -5.82 -3.81
N GLY A 44 -29.89 -6.62 -2.98
CA GLY A 44 -29.45 -6.97 -1.63
C GLY A 44 -29.70 -5.93 -0.54
N LEU A 45 -30.40 -4.82 -0.85
CA LEU A 45 -30.82 -3.81 0.12
C LEU A 45 -32.34 -3.82 0.31
N LYS A 46 -32.80 -3.73 1.56
CA LYS A 46 -34.23 -3.69 1.86
C LYS A 46 -34.84 -2.43 1.26
N SER A 47 -35.85 -2.61 0.41
CA SER A 47 -36.56 -1.49 -0.21
C SER A 47 -37.40 -0.76 0.83
N SER A 48 -37.53 0.56 0.69
CA SER A 48 -38.47 1.38 1.46
C SER A 48 -39.91 1.31 0.92
N ILE A 49 -40.11 0.63 -0.21
CA ILE A 49 -41.40 0.45 -0.87
C ILE A 49 -41.96 -0.92 -0.45
N ASP A 50 -43.16 -0.93 0.10
CA ASP A 50 -43.79 -2.13 0.68
C ASP A 50 -44.17 -3.17 -0.38
N GLU A 51 -44.57 -2.71 -1.57
CA GLU A 51 -44.94 -3.59 -2.71
C GLU A 51 -44.36 -3.10 -4.04
N VAL A 52 -43.82 -4.02 -4.84
CA VAL A 52 -43.30 -3.74 -6.18
C VAL A 52 -44.00 -4.64 -7.18
N THR A 53 -44.57 -4.06 -8.24
CA THR A 53 -45.18 -4.80 -9.35
C THR A 53 -44.26 -4.78 -10.56
N LEU A 54 -43.86 -5.96 -11.02
CA LEU A 54 -42.98 -6.19 -12.16
C LEU A 54 -43.80 -6.71 -13.34
N LEU A 55 -43.49 -6.24 -14.56
CA LEU A 55 -44.09 -6.76 -15.79
C LEU A 55 -43.31 -8.00 -16.24
N ALA A 56 -44.02 -9.04 -16.69
CA ALA A 56 -43.40 -10.30 -17.10
C ALA A 56 -42.40 -10.14 -18.25
N LYS A 57 -42.60 -9.15 -19.13
CA LYS A 57 -41.69 -8.83 -20.24
C LYS A 57 -40.31 -8.34 -19.77
N ASP A 58 -40.22 -7.82 -18.54
CA ASP A 58 -39.00 -7.24 -17.98
C ASP A 58 -38.27 -8.24 -17.06
N ILE A 59 -38.74 -9.49 -16.96
CA ILE A 59 -38.15 -10.55 -16.15
C ILE A 59 -37.28 -11.44 -17.05
N LEU A 60 -35.97 -11.44 -16.80
CA LEU A 60 -35.01 -12.29 -17.50
C LEU A 60 -34.95 -13.69 -16.87
N SER A 61 -34.94 -13.76 -15.55
CA SER A 61 -34.94 -15.03 -14.84
C SER A 61 -35.68 -14.92 -13.50
N LEU A 62 -36.26 -16.03 -13.06
CA LEU A 62 -36.97 -16.14 -11.78
C LEU A 62 -36.61 -17.46 -11.11
N ALA A 63 -36.20 -17.39 -9.85
CA ALA A 63 -35.90 -18.54 -9.02
C ALA A 63 -36.70 -18.47 -7.71
N ILE A 64 -37.36 -19.57 -7.32
CA ILE A 64 -38.01 -19.68 -6.01
C ILE A 64 -36.93 -19.98 -4.97
N ILE A 65 -36.93 -19.20 -3.89
CA ILE A 65 -36.00 -19.37 -2.76
C ILE A 65 -36.77 -19.88 -1.52
N PRO A 66 -36.10 -20.60 -0.61
CA PRO A 66 -36.71 -21.04 0.63
C PRO A 66 -37.24 -19.84 1.41
N SER A 67 -38.42 -20.00 2.04
CA SER A 67 -38.90 -18.96 2.96
C SER A 67 -37.89 -18.81 4.11
N PRO A 68 -37.61 -17.58 4.58
CA PRO A 68 -36.76 -17.36 5.76
C PRO A 68 -37.30 -17.99 7.05
N LYS A 69 -38.48 -18.64 7.03
CA LYS A 69 -39.05 -19.38 8.17
C LYS A 69 -38.81 -20.90 8.13
N ASP A 70 -38.29 -21.46 7.03
CA ASP A 70 -38.16 -22.92 6.84
C ASP A 70 -36.72 -23.47 7.00
N GLU A 71 -35.79 -22.70 7.57
CA GLU A 71 -34.38 -23.09 7.79
C GLU A 71 -34.13 -24.15 8.90
N LYS A 72 -35.09 -25.06 9.13
CA LYS A 72 -34.88 -26.25 9.96
C LYS A 72 -35.44 -27.50 9.31
N THR A 73 -34.86 -27.96 8.20
CA THR A 73 -34.50 -29.39 8.00
C THR A 73 -33.92 -29.65 6.60
N VAL A 74 -33.01 -30.62 6.59
CA VAL A 74 -32.49 -31.42 5.46
C VAL A 74 -31.16 -30.98 4.83
N ASN A 75 -30.26 -31.95 4.93
CA ASN A 75 -28.86 -31.96 4.53
C ASN A 75 -28.68 -31.97 3.01
N ARG A 76 -27.60 -31.27 2.66
CA ARG A 76 -26.80 -31.24 1.44
C ARG A 76 -26.36 -32.65 0.96
N ALA A 77 -26.74 -33.02 -0.26
CA ALA A 77 -25.93 -33.83 -1.18
C ALA A 77 -26.46 -33.66 -2.62
N GLU A 78 -25.53 -33.41 -3.55
CA GLU A 78 -25.67 -33.43 -5.03
C GLU A 78 -26.51 -32.27 -5.61
N VAL A 79 -25.98 -31.34 -6.41
CA VAL A 79 -25.15 -31.51 -7.61
C VAL A 79 -24.24 -30.30 -7.80
N GLU A 80 -22.92 -30.54 -7.82
CA GLU A 80 -21.95 -29.66 -8.49
C GLU A 80 -22.07 -29.87 -10.01
N HIS A 81 -22.17 -28.81 -10.80
CA HIS A 81 -21.15 -28.38 -11.77
C HIS A 81 -21.72 -27.30 -12.71
N LEU A 82 -21.17 -26.08 -12.64
CA LEU A 82 -20.50 -25.37 -13.74
C LEU A 82 -20.16 -23.93 -13.31
N GLU A 83 -18.87 -23.80 -12.98
CA GLU A 83 -17.99 -22.65 -13.22
C GLU A 83 -18.25 -21.33 -12.49
N SER A 84 -17.48 -21.11 -11.42
CA SER A 84 -16.40 -20.11 -11.49
C SER A 84 -15.47 -20.21 -10.29
N HIS A 85 -14.21 -20.52 -10.57
CA HIS A 85 -13.11 -20.34 -9.62
C HIS A 85 -12.96 -18.86 -9.29
N ARG A 86 -13.38 -18.47 -8.09
CA ARG A 86 -12.84 -17.30 -7.40
C ARG A 86 -12.66 -17.61 -5.93
N ILE A 87 -11.44 -18.02 -5.58
CA ILE A 87 -10.97 -18.13 -4.21
C ILE A 87 -11.03 -16.73 -3.58
N LYS A 88 -11.92 -16.56 -2.59
CA LYS A 88 -11.80 -15.56 -1.52
C LYS A 88 -12.10 -16.24 -0.20
N ASN A 89 -11.05 -16.56 0.55
CA ASN A 89 -11.17 -16.88 1.97
C ASN A 89 -11.60 -15.62 2.73
N LYS A 90 -12.76 -15.70 3.38
CA LYS A 90 -13.14 -14.91 4.56
C LYS A 90 -13.15 -15.86 5.74
N THR A 91 -12.23 -15.70 6.68
CA THR A 91 -12.41 -16.21 8.05
C THR A 91 -12.87 -15.07 8.93
N SER A 92 -13.99 -15.32 9.60
CA SER A 92 -14.71 -14.46 10.53
C SER A 92 -13.91 -14.16 11.79
N ALA A 93 -13.95 -12.90 12.19
CA ALA A 93 -13.58 -12.41 13.50
C ALA A 93 -14.47 -13.01 14.61
N ARG A 94 -13.84 -13.38 15.72
CA ARG A 94 -14.47 -13.37 17.05
C ARG A 94 -13.69 -12.38 17.92
N ASP A 95 -14.47 -11.57 18.60
CA ASP A 95 -14.12 -10.38 19.37
C ASP A 95 -13.37 -10.71 20.66
N SER A 96 -12.38 -9.87 21.00
CA SER A 96 -12.04 -9.29 22.33
C SER A 96 -10.57 -8.81 22.34
N PRO A 97 -10.18 -7.84 23.18
CA PRO A 97 -10.85 -6.63 23.62
C PRO A 97 -10.01 -5.36 23.34
N ARG A 98 -10.68 -4.20 23.40
CA ARG A 98 -10.09 -2.85 23.23
C ARG A 98 -8.96 -2.59 24.24
N LYS A 99 -7.81 -2.12 23.74
CA LYS A 99 -6.85 -1.33 24.52
C LYS A 99 -6.61 0.01 23.82
N PHE A 100 -7.17 1.02 24.47
CA PHE A 100 -6.81 2.43 24.37
C PHE A 100 -5.54 2.61 25.22
N ASP A 101 -4.51 3.27 24.69
CA ASP A 101 -3.47 3.90 25.52
C ASP A 101 -2.90 5.11 24.79
N GLY A 102 -3.14 6.28 25.38
CA GLY A 102 -2.39 7.51 25.15
C GLY A 102 -1.15 7.53 26.03
N TYR A 103 -0.11 8.23 25.58
CA TYR A 103 1.11 8.43 26.36
C TYR A 103 1.03 9.68 27.24
N GLY A 104 1.42 9.52 28.51
CA GLY A 104 1.64 10.60 29.46
C GLY A 104 2.25 10.16 30.81
N SER A 105 3.58 10.01 30.84
CA SER A 105 4.54 10.29 31.95
C SER A 105 4.68 9.40 33.21
N SER A 106 5.93 8.91 33.37
CA SER A 106 6.82 8.88 34.56
C SER A 106 6.76 7.77 35.65
N SER A 107 7.97 7.22 35.88
CA SER A 107 8.58 6.61 37.09
C SER A 107 8.64 5.07 37.23
N GLN A 108 9.87 4.59 37.47
CA GLN A 108 10.37 3.21 37.66
C GLN A 108 10.46 2.82 39.17
N PRO A 109 10.93 1.60 39.59
CA PRO A 109 10.66 0.20 39.15
C PRO A 109 10.52 -0.82 40.34
N ALA A 110 10.40 -2.13 40.03
CA ALA A 110 10.82 -3.38 40.76
C ALA A 110 9.72 -4.49 40.95
N PRO A 111 10.04 -5.79 41.23
CA PRO A 111 9.84 -6.94 40.31
C PRO A 111 8.84 -8.03 40.82
N PRO A 112 8.56 -9.12 40.05
CA PRO A 112 7.39 -9.98 40.25
C PRO A 112 7.65 -11.33 40.94
N ASP A 113 6.69 -11.77 41.77
CA ASP A 113 6.58 -13.11 42.34
C ASP A 113 5.65 -14.03 41.53
N THR A 114 6.01 -15.31 41.47
CA THR A 114 5.31 -16.41 40.78
C THR A 114 4.27 -17.09 41.67
N PRO A 115 3.29 -17.83 41.10
CA PRO A 115 2.79 -19.01 41.79
C PRO A 115 2.69 -20.28 40.94
N SER A 116 2.87 -21.38 41.67
CA SER A 116 3.02 -22.78 41.29
C SER A 116 1.74 -23.49 40.83
N LYS A 117 1.96 -24.53 40.00
CA LYS A 117 1.00 -25.53 39.50
C LYS A 117 0.33 -26.37 40.61
N LEU A 118 -0.90 -26.81 40.35
CA LEU A 118 -1.31 -28.19 40.66
C LEU A 118 -2.28 -28.78 39.61
N ASN A 119 -2.03 -30.05 39.32
CA ASN A 119 -2.55 -30.91 38.25
C ASN A 119 -4.02 -31.35 38.41
N LYS A 120 -4.69 -31.71 37.29
CA LYS A 120 -5.00 -33.12 36.91
C LYS A 120 -5.86 -33.25 35.63
N LEU A 121 -5.35 -34.08 34.71
CA LEU A 121 -6.03 -35.06 33.84
C LEU A 121 -7.22 -34.64 32.95
N LYS A 122 -7.01 -34.59 31.63
CA LYS A 122 -7.33 -35.70 30.69
C LYS A 122 -6.99 -35.29 29.25
N GLY A 123 -6.16 -36.11 28.62
CA GLY A 123 -5.68 -35.91 27.26
C GLY A 123 -6.70 -36.24 26.18
N ARG A 124 -6.66 -35.45 25.11
CA ARG A 124 -7.06 -35.81 23.76
C ARG A 124 -6.20 -34.96 22.82
N VAL A 125 -5.05 -35.51 22.43
CA VAL A 125 -4.15 -34.92 21.42
C VAL A 125 -4.52 -35.56 20.09
N GLY A 126 -4.97 -34.75 19.13
CA GLY A 126 -4.94 -35.11 17.72
C GLY A 126 -3.48 -35.09 17.27
N LYS A 127 -2.98 -36.23 16.79
CA LYS A 127 -1.66 -36.39 16.18
C LYS A 127 -1.65 -35.76 14.79
N ASP A 128 -0.74 -34.81 14.57
CA ASP A 128 -0.31 -34.42 13.23
C ASP A 128 0.82 -35.37 12.80
N ASP A 129 0.47 -36.43 12.06
CA ASP A 129 1.40 -37.44 11.53
C ASP A 129 2.11 -36.93 10.25
N VAL A 130 3.05 -35.98 10.35
CA VAL A 130 3.83 -35.55 9.17
C VAL A 130 5.25 -35.06 9.43
N CYS A 131 6.00 -35.58 10.40
CA CYS A 131 7.41 -35.16 10.48
C CYS A 131 8.49 -36.16 10.89
N PHE A 132 8.23 -37.33 11.46
CA PHE A 132 9.32 -38.31 11.73
C PHE A 132 8.80 -39.75 11.68
N GLY A 133 8.73 -40.31 10.47
CA GLY A 133 8.41 -41.72 10.25
C GLY A 133 9.67 -42.58 10.29
N THR A 134 10.02 -43.08 11.48
CA THR A 134 10.80 -44.30 11.65
C THR A 134 10.38 -44.98 12.96
N ASP A 135 9.87 -46.20 12.85
CA ASP A 135 9.45 -47.04 13.97
C ASP A 135 10.68 -47.46 14.81
N VAL A 136 10.93 -46.74 15.90
CA VAL A 136 11.85 -47.18 16.95
C VAL A 136 11.13 -48.19 17.82
N ASN A 137 11.59 -49.44 17.76
CA ASN A 137 11.09 -50.59 18.51
C ASN A 137 11.15 -50.33 20.03
N MET A 138 10.01 -49.96 20.64
CA MET A 138 9.88 -49.72 22.08
C MET A 138 9.38 -50.98 22.81
N GLU A 139 10.16 -52.05 22.78
CA GLU A 139 9.88 -53.26 23.59
C GLU A 139 10.60 -53.27 24.95
N LYS A 140 11.10 -52.11 25.40
CA LYS A 140 11.57 -51.93 26.78
C LYS A 140 10.85 -50.73 27.36
N ASP A 141 9.83 -51.00 28.18
CA ASP A 141 9.22 -49.98 29.03
C ASP A 141 10.33 -49.32 29.84
N PHE A 142 10.49 -48.00 29.64
CA PHE A 142 11.50 -47.21 30.31
C PHE A 142 11.16 -47.13 31.80
N ASP A 143 11.88 -47.89 32.62
CA ASP A 143 11.67 -47.96 34.06
C ASP A 143 12.19 -46.67 34.73
N PHE A 144 11.26 -45.75 34.98
CA PHE A 144 11.54 -44.47 35.62
C PHE A 144 11.96 -44.62 37.08
N GLU A 145 11.58 -45.69 37.78
CA GLU A 145 11.90 -45.86 39.20
C GLU A 145 13.35 -46.29 39.41
N THR A 146 13.88 -47.23 38.61
CA THR A 146 15.30 -47.59 38.68
C THR A 146 16.21 -46.46 38.23
N ASN A 147 15.83 -45.70 37.18
CA ASN A 147 16.63 -44.54 36.74
C ASN A 147 16.59 -43.38 37.74
N LEU A 148 15.46 -43.18 38.44
CA LEU A 148 15.37 -42.19 39.52
C LEU A 148 16.21 -42.61 40.74
N ALA A 149 16.28 -43.90 41.04
CA ALA A 149 17.07 -44.45 42.15
C ALA A 149 18.59 -44.36 41.91
N LEU A 150 19.03 -44.36 40.65
CA LEU A 150 20.43 -44.10 40.28
C LEU A 150 20.84 -42.64 40.49
N PHE A 151 19.87 -41.72 40.65
CA PHE A 151 20.14 -40.30 40.83
C PHE A 151 20.10 -39.91 42.31
N ASP A 152 21.28 -39.88 42.95
CA ASP A 152 21.41 -39.46 44.34
C ASP A 152 21.22 -37.94 44.49
N LYS A 153 19.96 -37.54 44.49
CA LYS A 153 19.51 -36.15 44.53
C LYS A 153 20.00 -35.40 45.78
N LYS A 154 20.26 -36.09 46.88
CA LYS A 154 20.74 -35.48 48.13
C LYS A 154 22.21 -35.07 48.01
N THR A 155 23.02 -35.92 47.41
CA THR A 155 24.45 -35.66 47.18
C THR A 155 24.64 -34.52 46.19
N VAL A 156 23.89 -34.53 45.08
CA VAL A 156 23.92 -33.45 44.07
C VAL A 156 23.45 -32.11 44.65
N MET A 157 22.40 -32.08 45.47
CA MET A 157 21.97 -30.83 46.12
C MET A 157 22.95 -30.34 47.19
N GLY A 158 23.64 -31.25 47.88
CA GLY A 158 24.70 -30.91 48.83
C GLY A 158 25.89 -30.23 48.15
N GLU A 159 26.31 -30.73 46.99
CA GLU A 159 27.37 -30.10 46.18
C GLU A 159 26.97 -28.70 45.69
N ILE A 160 25.74 -28.53 45.19
CA ILE A 160 25.22 -27.24 44.71
C ILE A 160 25.16 -26.20 45.84
N GLN A 161 24.71 -26.58 47.04
CA GLN A 161 24.67 -25.65 48.19
C GLN A 161 26.05 -25.30 48.75
N SER A 162 27.03 -26.20 48.59
CA SER A 162 28.41 -25.96 49.04
C SER A 162 29.22 -25.03 48.11
N GLY A 163 28.66 -24.60 46.97
CA GLY A 163 29.29 -23.67 46.04
C GLY A 163 30.54 -24.20 45.32
N LYS A 164 30.87 -25.48 45.50
CA LYS A 164 31.99 -26.12 44.80
C LYS A 164 31.52 -26.60 43.43
N GLN A 165 31.47 -25.69 42.45
CA GLN A 165 31.36 -26.09 41.05
C GLN A 165 32.70 -26.70 40.60
N GLN A 166 32.84 -28.01 40.76
CA GLN A 166 33.77 -28.80 39.94
C GLN A 166 32.91 -29.67 39.03
N GLY A 167 32.68 -29.19 37.80
CA GLY A 167 32.20 -30.05 36.72
C GLY A 167 33.19 -31.20 36.48
N PRO A 168 32.77 -32.28 35.80
CA PRO A 168 33.65 -33.41 35.55
C PRO A 168 34.93 -32.94 34.82
N PRO A 169 36.10 -33.50 35.15
CA PRO A 169 37.36 -33.03 34.60
C PRO A 169 37.39 -33.23 33.08
N LEU A 170 37.33 -32.13 32.33
CA LEU A 170 37.68 -32.11 30.92
C LEU A 170 39.16 -32.47 30.81
N GLY A 171 39.50 -33.33 29.84
CA GLY A 171 40.83 -33.91 29.68
C GLY A 171 41.99 -32.88 29.64
N PRO A 172 43.23 -33.35 29.74
CA PRO A 172 44.39 -32.48 29.89
C PRO A 172 44.52 -31.55 28.67
N GLY A 173 44.20 -30.26 28.85
CA GLY A 173 44.23 -29.25 27.78
C GLY A 173 43.08 -28.24 27.78
N ALA A 174 42.03 -28.45 28.58
CA ALA A 174 40.91 -27.51 28.64
C ALA A 174 41.28 -26.21 29.39
N ARG A 175 41.64 -25.18 28.62
CA ARG A 175 41.67 -23.79 29.11
C ARG A 175 40.29 -23.46 29.68
N THR A 176 40.27 -22.84 30.86
CA THR A 176 39.07 -22.24 31.47
C THR A 176 38.39 -21.36 30.42
N VAL A 177 37.26 -21.83 29.90
CA VAL A 177 36.47 -21.08 28.91
C VAL A 177 35.91 -19.89 29.68
N SER A 178 36.43 -18.70 29.40
CA SER A 178 35.80 -17.46 29.84
C SER A 178 34.35 -17.50 29.36
N ASN A 179 33.39 -17.31 30.26
CA ASN A 179 31.99 -17.11 29.88
C ASN A 179 31.93 -15.83 29.03
N PHE A 180 32.04 -16.01 27.72
CA PHE A 180 31.87 -14.92 26.76
C PHE A 180 30.50 -14.31 27.00
N ARG A 181 30.43 -12.99 27.01
CA ARG A 181 29.12 -12.34 27.06
C ARG A 181 28.33 -12.73 25.81
N HIS A 182 27.01 -12.72 25.90
CA HIS A 182 26.09 -13.07 24.82
C HIS A 182 26.30 -12.33 23.49
N ASP A 183 27.05 -11.24 23.51
CA ASP A 183 27.39 -10.33 22.42
C ASP A 183 28.80 -10.54 21.86
N GLU A 184 29.67 -11.32 22.53
CA GLU A 184 31.10 -11.42 22.20
C GLU A 184 31.40 -12.31 20.98
N ASN A 185 30.43 -13.13 20.55
CA ASN A 185 30.51 -14.00 19.36
C ASN A 185 29.38 -13.74 18.35
N VAL A 186 28.69 -12.60 18.46
CA VAL A 186 27.77 -12.17 17.41
C VAL A 186 28.61 -11.55 16.32
N LEU A 187 28.93 -12.33 15.27
CA LEU A 187 29.40 -11.76 14.02
C LEU A 187 28.37 -10.71 13.61
N GLU A 188 28.77 -9.45 13.46
CA GLU A 188 27.94 -8.43 12.81
C GLU A 188 27.66 -8.92 11.38
N THR A 189 26.61 -9.71 11.21
CA THR A 189 26.11 -10.03 9.88
C THR A 189 25.53 -8.74 9.37
N LEU A 190 26.33 -7.97 8.62
CA LEU A 190 25.82 -6.92 7.75
C LEU A 190 24.61 -7.53 7.03
N PRO A 191 23.40 -6.95 7.17
CA PRO A 191 22.23 -7.51 6.53
C PRO A 191 22.57 -7.68 5.05
N PRO A 192 22.30 -8.86 4.46
CA PRO A 192 22.69 -9.13 3.08
C PRO A 192 22.09 -8.05 2.19
N THR A 193 22.96 -7.19 1.63
CA THR A 193 22.56 -6.14 0.70
C THR A 193 22.05 -6.81 -0.55
N TYR A 194 20.73 -6.80 -0.71
CA TYR A 194 20.08 -7.50 -1.81
C TYR A 194 20.13 -6.61 -3.05
N ARG A 195 21.05 -6.90 -3.98
CA ARG A 195 21.17 -6.17 -5.25
C ARG A 195 20.49 -6.95 -6.37
N GLN A 196 19.44 -6.37 -6.96
CA GLN A 196 18.71 -6.93 -8.09
C GLN A 196 18.74 -6.04 -9.34
N ILE A 197 19.30 -4.82 -9.21
CA ILE A 197 19.35 -3.85 -10.28
C ILE A 197 20.82 -3.58 -10.61
N HIS A 198 21.23 -3.87 -11.85
CA HIS A 198 22.56 -3.57 -12.38
C HIS A 198 22.44 -2.64 -13.58
N LEU A 199 23.09 -1.48 -13.48
CA LEU A 199 23.16 -0.50 -14.56
C LEU A 199 24.35 -0.81 -15.49
N PRO A 200 24.28 -0.42 -16.77
CA PRO A 200 25.37 -0.62 -17.72
C PRO A 200 26.61 0.24 -17.39
N SER A 201 26.41 1.37 -16.71
CA SER A 201 27.45 2.27 -16.23
C SER A 201 27.45 2.35 -14.71
N PRO A 202 28.59 2.58 -14.04
CA PRO A 202 28.63 2.73 -12.59
C PRO A 202 27.74 3.89 -12.14
N SER A 203 26.94 3.66 -11.08
CA SER A 203 26.11 4.69 -10.47
C SER A 203 26.93 5.61 -9.59
N ILE A 204 26.59 6.91 -9.60
CA ILE A 204 27.22 7.91 -8.73
C ILE A 204 26.79 7.71 -7.28
N LYS A 205 25.53 7.36 -7.06
CA LYS A 205 24.94 7.10 -5.75
C LYS A 205 24.11 5.83 -5.75
N GLU A 206 23.91 5.28 -4.56
CA GLU A 206 23.03 4.14 -4.33
C GLU A 206 22.07 4.45 -3.19
N PHE A 207 20.88 3.90 -3.30
CA PHE A 207 19.82 4.06 -2.32
C PHE A 207 19.35 2.71 -1.84
N LEU A 208 18.77 2.67 -0.65
CA LEU A 208 18.18 1.49 -0.05
C LEU A 208 16.68 1.68 0.09
N THR A 209 15.94 0.63 -0.25
CA THR A 209 14.51 0.52 0.10
C THR A 209 14.35 0.19 1.59
N ASP A 210 13.13 0.31 2.11
CA ASP A 210 12.79 -0.12 3.48
C ASP A 210 13.13 -1.60 3.75
N THR A 211 13.22 -2.44 2.70
CA THR A 211 13.57 -3.86 2.79
C THR A 211 15.06 -4.13 2.57
N GLY A 212 15.90 -3.10 2.45
CA GLY A 212 17.35 -3.24 2.24
C GLY A 212 17.77 -3.59 0.81
N LEU A 213 16.86 -3.52 -0.16
CA LEU A 213 17.20 -3.71 -1.58
C LEU A 213 17.90 -2.45 -2.12
N VAL A 214 19.02 -2.66 -2.82
CA VAL A 214 19.87 -1.60 -3.39
C VAL A 214 19.28 -1.12 -4.72
N VAL A 215 19.01 0.18 -4.82
CA VAL A 215 18.53 0.88 -6.01
C VAL A 215 19.60 1.88 -6.46
N PRO A 216 20.32 1.61 -7.55
CA PRO A 216 21.38 2.49 -8.04
C PRO A 216 20.81 3.75 -8.72
N SER A 217 21.54 4.87 -8.62
CA SER A 217 21.18 6.10 -9.33
C SER A 217 21.49 5.99 -10.83
N ALA A 218 20.52 6.32 -11.68
CA ALA A 218 20.70 6.42 -13.12
C ALA A 218 21.27 7.79 -13.53
N SER A 219 21.99 7.84 -14.65
CA SER A 219 22.37 9.10 -15.29
C SER A 219 21.17 9.75 -15.99
N ALA A 220 21.23 11.07 -16.18
CA ALA A 220 20.20 11.81 -16.94
C ALA A 220 20.04 11.29 -18.38
N GLU A 221 21.15 10.91 -19.02
CA GLU A 221 21.17 10.32 -20.36
C GLU A 221 20.46 8.94 -20.40
N LEU A 222 20.68 8.10 -19.39
CA LEU A 222 20.02 6.80 -19.28
C LEU A 222 18.52 6.97 -19.05
N ARG A 223 18.12 7.92 -18.19
CA ARG A 223 16.72 8.31 -17.97
C ARG A 223 16.06 8.75 -19.26
N LYS A 224 16.72 9.61 -20.04
CA LYS A 224 16.24 10.06 -21.35
C LYS A 224 16.05 8.90 -22.32
N SER A 225 17.06 8.03 -22.43
CA SER A 225 17.02 6.85 -23.30
C SER A 225 15.89 5.89 -22.92
N MET A 226 15.61 5.77 -21.62
CA MET A 226 14.47 5.00 -21.11
C MET A 226 13.14 5.62 -21.51
N GLN A 227 12.96 6.93 -21.33
CA GLN A 227 11.75 7.64 -21.74
C GLN A 227 11.51 7.55 -23.26
N ASP A 228 12.55 7.72 -24.07
CA ASP A 228 12.48 7.59 -25.52
C ASP A 228 12.07 6.17 -25.94
N SER A 229 12.61 5.15 -25.27
CA SER A 229 12.29 3.74 -25.53
C SER A 229 10.86 3.39 -25.13
N MET A 230 10.40 3.91 -24.00
CA MET A 230 9.00 3.80 -23.54
C MET A 230 8.04 4.40 -24.57
N GLU A 231 8.35 5.59 -25.08
CA GLU A 231 7.50 6.27 -26.06
C GLU A 231 7.44 5.53 -27.39
N LYS A 232 8.58 5.07 -27.91
CA LYS A 232 8.67 4.23 -29.12
C LYS A 232 7.85 2.94 -29.01
N LEU A 233 7.75 2.37 -27.80
CA LEU A 233 7.02 1.14 -27.53
C LEU A 233 5.55 1.38 -27.09
N GLY A 234 5.04 2.61 -27.22
CA GLY A 234 3.63 2.93 -27.00
C GLY A 234 3.27 3.28 -25.55
N ILE A 235 4.24 3.50 -24.67
CA ILE A 235 4.03 4.14 -23.36
C ILE A 235 4.18 5.65 -23.56
N SER A 236 3.14 6.27 -24.11
CA SER A 236 3.12 7.70 -24.45
C SER A 236 3.23 8.61 -23.24
N VAL A 237 3.51 9.90 -23.47
CA VAL A 237 3.53 10.92 -22.41
C VAL A 237 2.23 10.90 -21.61
N GLU A 238 1.06 10.81 -22.26
CA GLU A 238 -0.24 10.81 -21.58
C GLU A 238 -0.40 9.60 -20.64
N ARG A 239 0.07 8.41 -21.05
CA ARG A 239 0.07 7.21 -20.19
C ARG A 239 0.99 7.38 -18.98
N ARG A 240 2.18 7.97 -19.20
CA ARG A 240 3.10 8.29 -18.10
C ARG A 240 2.51 9.33 -17.17
N SER A 241 1.84 10.35 -17.70
CA SER A 241 1.20 11.42 -16.93
C SER A 241 0.15 10.88 -15.96
N GLU A 242 -0.68 9.90 -16.35
CA GLU A 242 -1.63 9.25 -15.44
C GLU A 242 -0.94 8.46 -14.32
N SER A 243 0.15 7.74 -14.63
CA SER A 243 0.95 7.02 -13.62
C SER A 243 1.60 7.99 -12.63
N ILE A 244 2.20 9.08 -13.13
CA ILE A 244 2.78 10.16 -12.31
C ILE A 244 1.69 10.77 -11.42
N ALA A 245 0.54 11.13 -11.98
CA ALA A 245 -0.56 11.73 -11.25
C ALA A 245 -1.04 10.85 -10.10
N ARG A 246 -1.16 9.53 -10.33
CA ARG A 246 -1.56 8.59 -9.30
C ARG A 246 -0.55 8.50 -8.16
N ALA A 247 0.75 8.48 -8.48
CA ALA A 247 1.83 8.45 -7.50
C ALA A 247 1.91 9.74 -6.69
N VAL A 248 1.83 10.89 -7.38
CA VAL A 248 1.83 12.22 -6.75
C VAL A 248 0.62 12.38 -5.84
N ALA A 249 -0.57 11.98 -6.28
CA ALA A 249 -1.78 12.05 -5.46
C ALA A 249 -1.66 11.18 -4.20
N GLU A 250 -1.10 9.97 -4.30
CA GLU A 250 -0.89 9.08 -3.16
C GLU A 250 -0.04 9.72 -2.06
N VAL A 251 1.05 10.38 -2.45
CA VAL A 251 1.93 11.07 -1.49
C VAL A 251 1.33 12.39 -1.02
N ALA A 252 0.78 13.20 -1.94
CA ALA A 252 0.19 14.51 -1.65
C ALA A 252 -0.94 14.44 -0.62
N LEU A 253 -1.78 13.41 -0.69
CA LEU A 253 -2.91 13.24 0.24
C LEU A 253 -2.47 13.12 1.71
N HIS A 254 -1.27 12.59 1.98
CA HIS A 254 -0.72 12.56 3.33
C HIS A 254 -0.36 13.96 3.85
N PHE A 255 0.07 14.88 2.97
CA PHE A 255 0.41 16.25 3.34
C PHE A 255 -0.83 17.12 3.59
N VAL A 256 -1.90 16.92 2.82
CA VAL A 256 -3.13 17.74 2.93
C VAL A 256 -4.13 17.26 3.98
N GLY A 257 -3.66 16.49 4.97
CA GLY A 257 -4.47 16.04 6.13
C GLY A 257 -5.29 14.77 5.90
N GLY A 258 -5.02 14.03 4.82
CA GLY A 258 -5.55 12.70 4.58
C GLY A 258 -7.08 12.63 4.41
N PRO A 259 -7.67 11.43 4.61
CA PRO A 259 -9.10 11.21 4.38
C PRO A 259 -10.00 12.11 5.23
N HIS A 260 -9.54 12.52 6.42
CA HIS A 260 -10.35 13.28 7.37
C HIS A 260 -10.75 14.67 6.85
N ARG A 261 -9.80 15.38 6.20
CA ARG A 261 -10.06 16.70 5.60
C ARG A 261 -10.94 16.66 4.36
N LEU A 262 -10.93 15.55 3.63
CA LEU A 262 -11.67 15.39 2.37
C LEU A 262 -13.01 14.64 2.54
N THR A 263 -13.43 14.36 3.78
CA THR A 263 -14.74 13.73 3.99
C THR A 263 -15.88 14.72 3.69
N PRO A 264 -16.99 14.26 3.06
CA PRO A 264 -18.13 15.14 2.78
C PRO A 264 -18.79 15.77 4.02
N LYS A 265 -18.55 15.18 5.19
CA LYS A 265 -19.06 15.67 6.49
C LYS A 265 -18.18 16.76 7.10
N ASN A 266 -17.01 17.01 6.54
CA ASN A 266 -16.09 18.01 7.05
C ASN A 266 -16.49 19.40 6.52
N SER A 267 -16.88 20.28 7.43
CA SER A 267 -17.24 21.67 7.13
C SER A 267 -16.06 22.65 7.21
N HIS A 268 -14.83 22.18 7.48
CA HIS A 268 -13.62 23.00 7.47
C HIS A 268 -13.21 23.38 6.04
N GLN A 269 -12.27 24.32 5.92
CA GLN A 269 -11.75 24.74 4.62
C GLN A 269 -11.12 23.55 3.86
N LYS A 270 -11.38 23.50 2.56
CA LYS A 270 -10.72 22.55 1.66
C LYS A 270 -9.22 22.83 1.62
N PRO A 271 -8.37 21.80 1.56
CA PRO A 271 -6.94 22.03 1.42
C PRO A 271 -6.62 22.67 0.07
N VAL A 272 -5.63 23.57 0.06
CA VAL A 272 -5.18 24.30 -1.13
C VAL A 272 -3.82 23.79 -1.57
N VAL A 273 -3.72 23.34 -2.82
CA VAL A 273 -2.48 22.85 -3.43
C VAL A 273 -2.13 23.71 -4.63
N VAL A 274 -0.90 24.22 -4.66
CA VAL A 274 -0.38 24.96 -5.82
C VAL A 274 0.59 24.06 -6.58
N VAL A 275 0.37 23.91 -7.88
CA VAL A 275 1.21 23.10 -8.77
C VAL A 275 2.01 24.03 -9.68
N LEU A 276 3.34 24.00 -9.57
CA LEU A 276 4.27 24.78 -10.36
C LEU A 276 4.78 23.92 -11.51
N CYS A 277 4.42 24.29 -12.75
CA CYS A 277 4.68 23.50 -13.94
C CYS A 277 5.59 24.24 -14.93
N GLY A 278 6.69 23.58 -15.31
CA GLY A 278 7.49 23.90 -16.48
C GLY A 278 6.85 23.37 -17.77
N ASN A 279 7.60 23.44 -18.88
CA ASN A 279 7.15 23.00 -20.20
C ASN A 279 7.90 21.73 -20.64
N HIS A 280 7.62 20.60 -19.99
CA HIS A 280 8.24 19.31 -20.28
C HIS A 280 7.30 18.14 -19.92
N PRO A 281 7.59 16.88 -20.33
CA PRO A 281 6.67 15.75 -20.16
C PRO A 281 6.23 15.46 -18.72
N GLU A 282 7.14 15.54 -17.74
CA GLU A 282 6.84 15.28 -16.32
C GLU A 282 5.92 16.35 -15.73
N ALA A 283 6.04 17.60 -16.19
CA ALA A 283 5.14 18.68 -15.79
C ALA A 283 3.70 18.42 -16.25
N ALA A 284 3.48 17.70 -17.37
CA ALA A 284 2.14 17.26 -17.74
C ALA A 284 1.57 16.25 -16.72
N GLY A 285 2.43 15.38 -16.17
CA GLY A 285 2.08 14.54 -15.02
C GLY A 285 1.72 15.35 -13.77
N ALA A 286 2.38 16.48 -13.52
CA ALA A 286 2.04 17.38 -12.42
C ALA A 286 0.66 18.06 -12.61
N VAL A 287 0.33 18.52 -13.82
CA VAL A 287 -1.01 19.05 -14.14
C VAL A 287 -2.08 17.96 -14.01
N CYS A 288 -1.78 16.74 -14.48
CA CYS A 288 -2.63 15.58 -14.32
C CYS A 288 -2.85 15.25 -12.82
N ALA A 289 -1.82 15.35 -11.99
CA ALA A 289 -1.94 15.21 -10.54
C ALA A 289 -2.84 16.28 -9.92
N ALA A 290 -2.74 17.54 -10.38
CA ALA A 290 -3.64 18.61 -9.97
C ALA A 290 -5.11 18.25 -10.29
N ARG A 291 -5.37 17.69 -11.47
CA ARG A 291 -6.71 17.21 -11.87
C ARG A 291 -7.21 16.08 -10.96
N HIS A 292 -6.35 15.11 -10.64
CA HIS A 292 -6.68 14.03 -9.70
C HIS A 292 -7.05 14.58 -8.33
N LEU A 293 -6.22 15.47 -7.78
CA LEU A 293 -6.47 16.11 -6.48
C LEU A 293 -7.75 16.96 -6.48
N ALA A 294 -8.00 17.72 -7.55
CA ALA A 294 -9.22 18.51 -7.71
C ALA A 294 -10.48 17.63 -7.69
N THR A 295 -10.43 16.47 -8.36
CA THR A 295 -11.52 15.48 -8.38
C THR A 295 -11.78 14.89 -7.00
N LEU A 296 -10.77 14.85 -6.13
CA LEU A 296 -10.88 14.42 -4.73
C LEU A 296 -11.32 15.53 -3.78
N GLY A 297 -11.68 16.72 -4.30
CA GLY A 297 -12.20 17.84 -3.52
C GLY A 297 -11.12 18.77 -2.95
N VAL A 298 -9.87 18.62 -3.35
CA VAL A 298 -8.78 19.55 -3.05
C VAL A 298 -8.93 20.80 -3.92
N GLN A 299 -8.69 21.99 -3.37
CA GLN A 299 -8.60 23.21 -4.17
C GLN A 299 -7.22 23.27 -4.80
N THR A 300 -7.14 23.30 -6.12
CA THR A 300 -5.85 23.30 -6.83
C THR A 300 -5.69 24.55 -7.67
N VAL A 301 -4.45 25.02 -7.81
CA VAL A 301 -4.09 26.10 -8.74
C VAL A 301 -2.85 25.67 -9.51
N VAL A 302 -2.92 25.67 -10.83
CA VAL A 302 -1.78 25.33 -11.69
C VAL A 302 -1.13 26.62 -12.18
N TYR A 303 0.15 26.81 -11.86
CA TYR A 303 1.00 27.86 -12.40
C TYR A 303 1.81 27.30 -13.58
N LEU A 304 1.74 27.99 -14.72
CA LEU A 304 2.52 27.70 -15.91
C LEU A 304 3.64 28.72 -16.06
N GLN A 305 4.87 28.24 -16.19
CA GLN A 305 6.02 29.12 -16.38
C GLN A 305 6.02 29.88 -17.72
N THR A 306 5.48 29.27 -18.77
CA THR A 306 5.37 29.89 -20.09
C THR A 306 3.96 29.73 -20.65
N LEU A 307 3.53 30.70 -21.46
CA LEU A 307 2.29 30.62 -22.23
C LEU A 307 2.40 29.66 -23.41
N THR A 308 3.62 29.47 -23.93
CA THR A 308 3.88 28.56 -25.05
C THR A 308 4.07 27.14 -24.55
N VAL A 309 2.95 26.41 -24.43
CA VAL A 309 2.94 25.02 -23.95
C VAL A 309 3.02 24.02 -25.09
N SER A 310 3.67 22.89 -24.85
CA SER A 310 3.71 21.73 -25.74
C SER A 310 2.33 21.07 -25.91
N HIS A 311 2.19 20.23 -26.94
CA HIS A 311 0.90 19.61 -27.28
C HIS A 311 0.38 18.68 -26.17
N TYR A 312 1.25 17.91 -25.52
CA TYR A 312 0.88 17.00 -24.44
C TYR A 312 0.44 17.77 -23.19
N LEU A 313 1.16 18.86 -22.84
CA LEU A 313 0.82 19.69 -21.70
C LEU A 313 -0.50 20.45 -21.95
N LYS A 314 -0.73 20.90 -23.18
CA LYS A 314 -2.00 21.53 -23.59
C LYS A 314 -3.20 20.61 -23.35
N LYS A 315 -3.11 19.33 -23.74
CA LYS A 315 -4.17 18.34 -23.49
C LYS A 315 -4.47 18.20 -22.00
N GLU A 316 -3.45 18.09 -21.16
CA GLU A 316 -3.65 17.99 -19.70
C GLU A 316 -4.24 19.27 -19.10
N ILE A 317 -3.83 20.45 -19.58
CA ILE A 317 -4.43 21.72 -19.17
C ILE A 317 -5.92 21.79 -19.55
N GLU A 318 -6.28 21.33 -20.74
CA GLU A 318 -7.68 21.28 -21.19
C GLU A 318 -8.53 20.35 -20.31
N LEU A 319 -8.01 19.16 -19.97
CA LEU A 319 -8.67 18.26 -19.02
C LEU A 319 -8.75 18.86 -17.61
N TYR A 320 -7.68 19.50 -17.14
CA TYR A 320 -7.65 20.13 -15.82
C TYR A 320 -8.67 21.26 -15.70
N LYS A 321 -8.86 22.07 -16.76
CA LYS A 321 -9.86 23.15 -16.79
C LYS A 321 -11.30 22.63 -16.61
N LEU A 322 -11.59 21.38 -16.97
CA LEU A 322 -12.90 20.76 -16.74
C LEU A 322 -13.21 20.57 -15.25
N THR A 323 -12.21 20.65 -14.36
CA THR A 323 -12.42 20.62 -12.90
C THR A 323 -12.97 21.94 -12.36
N GLY A 324 -13.00 23.01 -13.18
CA GLY A 324 -13.40 24.36 -12.78
C GLY A 324 -12.33 25.14 -12.01
N GLN A 325 -11.15 24.56 -11.81
CA GLN A 325 -10.02 25.18 -11.12
C GLN A 325 -9.20 26.10 -12.04
N SER A 326 -8.42 27.00 -11.44
CA SER A 326 -7.69 28.03 -12.18
C SER A 326 -6.32 27.55 -12.68
N VAL A 327 -5.98 28.03 -13.88
CA VAL A 327 -4.64 27.96 -14.47
C VAL A 327 -4.14 29.38 -14.61
N ILE A 328 -2.97 29.66 -14.04
CA ILE A 328 -2.35 30.98 -14.02
C ILE A 328 -0.96 30.90 -14.65
N ASN A 329 -0.46 32.05 -15.11
CA ASN A 329 0.89 32.21 -15.67
C ASN A 329 1.63 33.40 -15.06
N ASN A 330 1.02 34.07 -14.09
CA ASN A 330 1.55 35.26 -13.44
C ASN A 330 1.55 35.02 -11.94
N GLU A 331 2.73 35.20 -11.34
CA GLU A 331 2.97 34.98 -9.92
C GLU A 331 2.08 35.87 -9.04
N LYS A 332 1.68 37.04 -9.53
CA LYS A 332 0.78 37.96 -8.81
C LYS A 332 -0.62 37.39 -8.58
N HIS A 333 -1.02 36.39 -9.35
CA HIS A 333 -2.33 35.73 -9.23
C HIS A 333 -2.27 34.47 -8.35
N LEU A 334 -1.11 34.17 -7.75
CA LEU A 334 -1.00 33.09 -6.77
C LEU A 334 -1.82 33.42 -5.52
N PRO A 335 -2.33 32.39 -4.81
CA PRO A 335 -3.06 32.59 -3.57
C PRO A 335 -2.25 33.42 -2.57
N SER A 336 -2.86 34.48 -2.04
CA SER A 336 -2.30 35.25 -0.91
C SER A 336 -2.54 34.57 0.44
N VAL A 337 -3.42 33.55 0.45
CA VAL A 337 -3.75 32.72 1.61
C VAL A 337 -2.71 31.61 1.74
N SER A 338 -2.49 31.10 2.96
CA SER A 338 -1.62 29.95 3.20
C SER A 338 -2.08 28.73 2.41
N VAL A 339 -1.17 28.13 1.67
CA VAL A 339 -1.37 26.87 0.96
C VAL A 339 -0.99 25.68 1.86
N ASP A 340 -1.52 24.49 1.58
CA ASP A 340 -1.24 23.27 2.36
C ASP A 340 -0.10 22.43 1.76
N LEU A 341 0.11 22.52 0.44
CA LEU A 341 1.18 21.81 -0.27
C LEU A 341 1.54 22.55 -1.57
N ILE A 342 2.83 22.55 -1.91
CA ILE A 342 3.33 22.96 -3.23
C ILE A 342 3.83 21.72 -3.95
N VAL A 343 3.39 21.52 -5.19
CA VAL A 343 3.90 20.46 -6.07
C VAL A 343 4.70 21.12 -7.18
N ALA A 344 5.96 20.76 -7.36
CA ALA A 344 6.85 21.46 -8.29
C ALA A 344 7.47 20.52 -9.33
N SER A 345 7.25 20.81 -10.60
CA SER A 345 7.92 20.17 -11.74
C SER A 345 8.32 21.28 -12.71
N LEU A 346 9.35 22.04 -12.33
CA LEU A 346 9.78 23.25 -13.04
C LEU A 346 10.79 22.94 -14.16
N LEU A 347 11.65 21.95 -13.92
CA LEU A 347 12.71 21.52 -14.84
C LEU A 347 12.56 20.03 -15.13
N PRO A 348 12.87 19.59 -16.37
CA PRO A 348 12.89 18.18 -16.70
C PRO A 348 14.06 17.46 -16.02
N PRO A 349 13.96 16.14 -15.75
CA PRO A 349 15.04 15.34 -15.16
C PRO A 349 16.31 15.32 -16.02
N THR A 350 16.17 15.58 -17.33
CA THR A 350 17.26 15.59 -18.31
C THR A 350 17.92 16.97 -18.46
N TRP A 351 17.63 17.93 -17.58
CA TRP A 351 18.20 19.27 -17.67
C TRP A 351 19.65 19.28 -17.16
N GLU A 352 20.55 19.86 -17.96
CA GLU A 352 22.01 19.81 -17.73
C GLU A 352 22.62 21.17 -17.37
N GLY A 353 21.80 22.21 -17.19
CA GLY A 353 22.28 23.57 -16.92
C GLY A 353 21.68 24.62 -17.86
N GLY A 354 21.66 25.88 -17.40
CA GLY A 354 21.24 27.02 -18.21
C GLY A 354 20.53 28.12 -17.43
N ASP A 355 20.21 29.21 -18.11
CA ASP A 355 19.62 30.43 -17.52
C ASP A 355 18.10 30.33 -17.28
N GLU A 356 17.48 29.18 -17.58
CA GLU A 356 16.03 29.00 -17.41
C GLU A 356 15.59 29.19 -15.96
N ILE A 357 16.41 28.77 -14.99
CA ILE A 357 16.12 28.95 -13.56
C ILE A 357 16.07 30.42 -13.18
N SER A 358 16.90 31.27 -13.80
CA SER A 358 16.88 32.72 -13.54
C SER A 358 15.53 33.34 -13.86
N LYS A 359 14.81 32.80 -14.85
CA LYS A 359 13.43 33.22 -15.21
C LYS A 359 12.39 32.77 -14.18
N MET A 360 12.73 31.80 -13.33
CA MET A 360 11.87 31.23 -12.28
C MET A 360 12.10 31.86 -10.90
N LYS A 361 13.01 32.82 -10.79
CA LYS A 361 13.40 33.37 -9.50
C LYS A 361 12.21 33.85 -8.67
N GLY A 362 11.26 34.56 -9.29
CA GLY A 362 10.08 35.08 -8.60
C GLY A 362 9.19 33.96 -8.04
N ILE A 363 8.88 32.94 -8.84
CA ILE A 363 8.06 31.81 -8.40
C ILE A 363 8.75 30.95 -7.34
N ILE A 364 10.07 30.77 -7.44
CA ILE A 364 10.86 30.05 -6.43
C ILE A 364 10.86 30.83 -5.10
N GLU A 365 11.06 32.15 -5.15
CA GLU A 365 10.97 33.00 -3.96
C GLU A 365 9.57 32.96 -3.33
N TRP A 366 8.52 32.95 -4.16
CA TRP A 366 7.15 32.79 -3.65
C TRP A 366 6.97 31.45 -2.94
N ALA A 367 7.44 30.34 -3.54
CA ALA A 367 7.32 29.01 -2.96
C ALA A 367 8.03 28.91 -1.61
N ASN A 368 9.28 29.39 -1.53
CA ASN A 368 10.09 29.36 -0.30
C ASN A 368 9.53 30.26 0.82
N LYS A 369 8.72 31.27 0.48
CA LYS A 369 8.05 32.12 1.48
C LYS A 369 6.84 31.43 2.11
N GLN A 370 6.28 30.41 1.47
CA GLN A 370 5.16 29.64 2.02
C GLN A 370 5.64 28.75 3.17
N ARG A 371 4.79 28.57 4.18
CA ARG A 371 5.04 27.58 5.26
C ARG A 371 4.73 26.15 4.83
N ALA A 372 4.08 25.99 3.67
CA ALA A 372 3.71 24.69 3.14
C ALA A 372 4.94 23.90 2.69
N PRO A 373 4.94 22.57 2.84
CA PRO A 373 5.98 21.74 2.26
C PRO A 373 5.92 21.80 0.73
N THR A 374 7.09 21.76 0.10
CA THR A 374 7.22 21.57 -1.35
C THR A 374 7.58 20.13 -1.67
N MET A 375 6.86 19.53 -2.61
CA MET A 375 7.13 18.21 -3.17
C MET A 375 7.57 18.36 -4.63
N ALA A 376 8.78 17.93 -4.95
CA ALA A 376 9.31 17.98 -6.31
C ALA A 376 8.96 16.70 -7.09
N ILE A 377 8.63 16.84 -8.38
CA ILE A 377 8.39 15.71 -9.29
C ILE A 377 9.52 15.67 -10.31
N ASP A 378 10.35 14.64 -10.18
CA ASP A 378 11.41 14.22 -11.10
C ASP A 378 12.27 15.39 -11.58
N GLN A 379 12.56 16.34 -10.68
CA GLN A 379 13.45 17.45 -10.97
C GLN A 379 14.91 16.96 -11.01
N PRO A 380 15.81 17.69 -11.71
CA PRO A 380 17.24 17.46 -11.62
C PRO A 380 17.73 17.52 -10.16
N PRO A 381 18.74 16.73 -9.79
CA PRO A 381 19.38 16.85 -8.50
C PRO A 381 19.86 18.28 -8.22
N SER A 382 19.70 18.73 -6.98
CA SER A 382 20.17 20.02 -6.48
C SER A 382 21.66 20.29 -6.74
N ALA A 383 22.49 19.26 -6.91
CA ALA A 383 23.89 19.39 -7.29
C ALA A 383 24.11 19.98 -8.70
N ILE A 384 23.15 19.79 -9.61
CA ILE A 384 23.16 20.33 -10.98
C ILE A 384 22.54 21.73 -11.01
N ILE A 385 21.55 21.99 -10.14
CA ILE A 385 20.84 23.26 -10.04
C ILE A 385 21.72 24.29 -9.31
N ASN A 386 22.62 24.94 -10.04
CA ASN A 386 23.46 26.01 -9.50
C ASN A 386 22.76 27.38 -9.60
N ALA A 387 21.64 27.54 -8.90
CA ALA A 387 20.85 28.77 -8.93
C ALA A 387 20.47 29.27 -7.53
N THR A 388 20.44 30.60 -7.40
CA THR A 388 20.01 31.29 -6.18
C THR A 388 18.86 32.26 -6.50
N PRO A 389 17.71 32.16 -5.82
CA PRO A 389 17.39 31.18 -4.79
C PRO A 389 17.12 29.80 -5.40
N TRP A 390 17.48 28.75 -4.67
CA TRP A 390 17.05 27.38 -4.98
C TRP A 390 15.66 27.14 -4.39
N LEU A 391 14.95 26.15 -4.91
CA LEU A 391 13.66 25.73 -4.37
C LEU A 391 13.89 24.86 -3.13
N ASP A 392 13.30 25.22 -1.98
CA ASP A 392 13.35 24.40 -0.77
C ASP A 392 12.34 23.25 -0.90
N VAL A 393 12.83 22.01 -0.89
CA VAL A 393 12.06 20.80 -1.19
C VAL A 393 12.04 19.88 0.02
N LYS A 394 10.83 19.52 0.47
CA LYS A 394 10.62 18.58 1.58
C LYS A 394 10.81 17.14 1.14
N CYS A 395 10.36 16.82 -0.07
CA CYS A 395 10.51 15.49 -0.66
C CYS A 395 10.49 15.53 -2.18
N THR A 396 11.15 14.56 -2.80
CA THR A 396 11.25 14.41 -4.24
C THR A 396 10.71 13.05 -4.66
N LEU A 397 9.88 13.03 -5.71
CA LEU A 397 9.40 11.82 -6.36
C LEU A 397 10.20 11.59 -7.64
N SER A 398 10.87 10.46 -7.77
CA SER A 398 11.57 10.08 -9.00
C SER A 398 10.98 8.80 -9.59
N ALA A 399 10.92 8.71 -10.92
CA ALA A 399 10.28 7.58 -11.59
C ALA A 399 11.25 6.39 -11.65
N ASP A 400 10.80 5.13 -11.50
CA ASP A 400 11.50 3.84 -11.79
C ASP A 400 12.96 3.64 -11.30
N LEU A 401 13.90 4.50 -11.72
CA LEU A 401 15.29 4.58 -11.28
C LEU A 401 15.60 6.04 -10.88
N PRO A 402 16.11 6.29 -9.65
CA PRO A 402 16.36 7.64 -9.16
C PRO A 402 17.56 8.29 -9.86
N LEU A 403 17.59 9.62 -9.93
CA LEU A 403 18.83 10.37 -10.20
C LEU A 403 19.71 10.42 -8.94
N ALA A 404 20.93 10.96 -9.05
CA ALA A 404 21.87 11.09 -7.95
C ALA A 404 21.50 12.25 -6.99
N TYR A 405 20.33 12.15 -6.35
CA TYR A 405 19.84 13.11 -5.36
C TYR A 405 20.72 13.15 -4.10
N GLY A 406 20.79 14.31 -3.45
CA GLY A 406 21.49 14.50 -2.18
C GLY A 406 20.59 15.03 -1.08
N ASP A 407 21.19 15.37 0.06
CA ASP A 407 20.48 15.83 1.26
C ASP A 407 19.52 17.01 1.01
N ARG A 408 19.88 17.89 0.06
CA ARG A 408 19.09 19.08 -0.28
C ARG A 408 17.85 18.79 -1.12
N ASP A 409 17.72 17.59 -1.67
CA ASP A 409 16.57 17.16 -2.48
C ASP A 409 15.42 16.60 -1.61
N GLY A 410 15.59 16.63 -0.29
CA GLY A 410 14.60 16.17 0.69
C GLY A 410 14.44 14.65 0.70
N LYS A 411 13.35 14.19 1.32
CA LYS A 411 13.07 12.75 1.40
C LYS A 411 12.76 12.19 0.01
N LEU A 412 13.44 11.12 -0.39
CA LEU A 412 13.28 10.53 -1.71
C LEU A 412 12.18 9.46 -1.73
N TYR A 413 11.29 9.58 -2.71
CA TYR A 413 10.30 8.57 -3.06
C TYR A 413 10.55 8.10 -4.49
N LEU A 414 10.50 6.79 -4.68
CA LEU A 414 10.52 6.19 -6.01
C LEU A 414 9.09 5.81 -6.38
N TYR A 415 8.64 6.15 -7.57
CA TYR A 415 7.34 5.73 -8.09
C TYR A 415 7.47 4.94 -9.39
N SER A 416 6.58 3.97 -9.58
CA SER A 416 6.63 3.11 -10.77
C SER A 416 5.83 3.71 -11.92
N LEU A 417 6.44 3.79 -13.11
CA LEU A 417 5.71 4.04 -14.36
C LEU A 417 5.14 2.75 -14.96
N SER A 418 5.24 1.62 -14.25
CA SER A 418 4.92 0.28 -14.75
C SER A 418 5.72 -0.09 -16.01
N THR A 419 6.97 0.36 -16.08
CA THR A 419 7.87 0.09 -17.21
C THR A 419 8.14 -1.42 -17.32
N PRO A 420 7.84 -2.07 -18.46
CA PRO A 420 8.10 -3.50 -18.64
C PRO A 420 9.59 -3.84 -18.55
N ARG A 421 9.91 -4.97 -17.91
CA ARG A 421 11.29 -5.48 -17.75
C ARG A 421 12.10 -5.50 -19.05
N LYS A 422 11.47 -5.83 -20.18
CA LYS A 422 12.14 -5.88 -21.49
C LYS A 422 12.68 -4.52 -21.96
N ILE A 423 12.09 -3.40 -21.52
CA ILE A 423 12.60 -2.06 -21.83
C ILE A 423 13.93 -1.82 -21.10
N PHE A 424 14.01 -2.17 -19.82
CA PHE A 424 15.25 -2.12 -19.06
C PHE A 424 16.34 -2.99 -19.70
N GLN A 425 16.00 -4.24 -20.05
CA GLN A 425 16.94 -5.16 -20.71
C GLN A 425 17.46 -4.61 -22.05
N SER A 426 16.62 -3.95 -22.83
CA SER A 426 17.03 -3.33 -24.11
C SER A 426 18.06 -2.22 -23.95
N LEU A 427 18.17 -1.64 -22.74
CA LEU A 427 19.13 -0.61 -22.38
C LEU A 427 20.34 -1.16 -21.60
N GLY A 428 20.48 -2.50 -21.52
CA GLY A 428 21.54 -3.14 -20.77
C GLY A 428 21.36 -3.07 -19.25
N ILE A 429 20.13 -2.81 -18.77
CA ILE A 429 19.81 -2.78 -17.35
C ILE A 429 19.26 -4.14 -16.94
N GLU A 430 19.95 -4.83 -16.04
CA GLU A 430 19.35 -5.95 -15.32
C GLU A 430 18.42 -5.37 -14.26
N TYR A 431 17.12 -5.67 -14.36
CA TYR A 431 16.11 -5.08 -13.52
C TYR A 431 15.18 -6.15 -12.98
N ASP A 432 15.04 -6.19 -11.66
CA ASP A 432 13.86 -6.71 -10.97
C ASP A 432 13.29 -5.62 -10.06
N SER A 433 11.95 -5.63 -9.93
CA SER A 433 11.19 -4.51 -9.38
C SER A 433 11.50 -4.29 -7.89
N PRO A 434 11.91 -3.08 -7.48
CA PRO A 434 12.12 -2.74 -6.06
C PRO A 434 10.80 -2.44 -5.32
N PHE A 435 9.67 -2.41 -6.02
CA PHE A 435 8.40 -1.86 -5.51
C PHE A 435 7.58 -2.83 -4.65
N GLY A 436 7.85 -4.15 -4.74
CA GLY A 436 7.04 -5.16 -4.06
C GLY A 436 5.56 -5.04 -4.44
N SER A 437 4.69 -4.81 -3.45
CA SER A 437 3.24 -4.64 -3.63
C SER A 437 2.77 -3.18 -3.72
N LYS A 438 3.68 -2.21 -3.76
CA LYS A 438 3.37 -0.77 -3.77
C LYS A 438 3.64 -0.17 -5.15
N PHE A 439 3.11 1.02 -5.42
CA PHE A 439 3.49 1.81 -6.61
C PHE A 439 4.41 2.99 -6.27
N VAL A 440 4.50 3.33 -4.98
CA VAL A 440 5.43 4.33 -4.44
C VAL A 440 6.14 3.72 -3.23
N ILE A 441 7.47 3.84 -3.19
CA ILE A 441 8.31 3.40 -2.08
C ILE A 441 9.22 4.54 -1.62
N THR A 442 9.64 4.51 -0.36
CA THR A 442 10.67 5.43 0.13
C THR A 442 12.05 4.86 -0.17
N LEU A 443 12.97 5.76 -0.52
CA LEU A 443 14.39 5.46 -0.64
C LEU A 443 15.17 6.19 0.46
N HIS A 444 16.19 5.53 0.97
CA HIS A 444 17.14 6.04 1.95
C HIS A 444 18.54 6.03 1.36
N GLU A 445 19.39 6.98 1.73
CA GLU A 445 20.78 6.95 1.29
C GLU A 445 21.51 5.78 1.93
N SER A 446 22.31 5.05 1.16
CA SER A 446 23.18 3.99 1.71
C SER A 446 24.29 4.67 2.52
N CYS A 447 24.34 4.44 3.84
CA CYS A 447 25.40 4.93 4.71
C CYS A 447 26.78 4.40 4.35
#